data_AF-A0A9Q0SJ36-F1
#
_entry.id   AF-A0A9Q0SJ36-F1
#
_cell.length_a   1.000
_cell.length_b   1.000
_cell.length_c   1.000
_cell.angle_alpha   90.00
_cell.angle_beta   90.00
_cell.angle_gamma   90.00
#
_symmetry.space_group_name_H-M   'P 1'
#
loop_
_entity.id
_entity.type
_entity.pdbx_description
1 polymer ?
#
loop_
_entity_poly.entity_id
_entity_poly.type
_entity_poly.pdbx_seq_one_letter_code
_entity_poly.pdbx_strand_id
1 'polypeptide(L)'
;MDSHKNSPASHFLAAIYGSRSYIVSIIDMAQLFSKQGGARASIITTPVNATHVSKLFERTRKVDILAIKFPCVEVGLPEGCGSLDIAVSSKMKQKFF
;
A
#
# COMPACT_ATOMS: atom_id res chain seq x y z
N MET A 1 16.46 35.66 -14.19
CA MET A 1 17.38 34.50 -14.13
C MET A 1 17.08 33.76 -12.83
N ASP A 2 16.45 32.61 -13.01
CA ASP A 2 16.52 31.41 -12.18
C ASP A 2 16.17 31.52 -10.70
N SER A 3 14.86 31.61 -10.44
CA SER A 3 14.26 31.16 -9.19
C SER A 3 13.34 29.96 -9.44
N HIS A 4 13.83 28.93 -10.15
CA HIS A 4 13.23 27.60 -10.09
C HIS A 4 13.59 26.99 -8.74
N LYS A 5 12.79 27.37 -7.75
CA LYS A 5 12.78 26.81 -6.40
C LYS A 5 12.75 25.28 -6.55
N ASN A 6 13.82 24.63 -6.12
CA ASN A 6 13.90 23.18 -5.95
C ASN A 6 12.96 22.81 -4.78
N SER A 7 11.65 22.87 -5.02
CA SER A 7 10.66 22.38 -4.08
C SER A 7 10.83 20.86 -3.98
N PRO A 8 10.93 20.28 -2.78
CA PRO A 8 11.04 18.83 -2.65
C PRO A 8 9.87 18.19 -3.40
N ALA A 9 10.15 17.22 -4.27
CA ALA A 9 9.11 16.49 -4.98
C ALA A 9 8.19 15.84 -3.95
N SER A 10 6.92 16.26 -3.89
CA SER A 10 5.93 15.68 -3.00
C SER A 10 5.84 14.17 -3.25
N HIS A 11 5.90 13.39 -2.19
CA HIS A 11 5.82 11.94 -2.25
C HIS A 11 4.67 11.44 -1.38
N PHE A 12 3.74 10.69 -1.97
CA PHE A 12 2.64 10.07 -1.25
C PHE A 12 3.07 8.67 -0.82
N LEU A 13 3.06 8.40 0.49
CA LEU A 13 3.35 7.07 1.03
C LEU A 13 2.11 6.52 1.73
N ALA A 14 1.71 5.31 1.36
CA ALA A 14 0.63 4.60 2.02
C ALA A 14 1.07 3.20 2.43
N ALA A 15 0.83 2.82 3.69
CA ALA A 15 1.07 1.47 4.18
C ALA A 15 -0.26 0.76 4.43
N ILE A 16 -0.44 -0.41 3.80
CA ILE A 16 -1.68 -1.17 3.82
C ILE A 16 -1.41 -2.53 4.45
N TYR A 17 -1.62 -2.58 5.76
CA TYR A 17 -1.70 -3.81 6.54
C TYR A 17 -3.17 -4.08 6.84
N GLY A 18 -3.92 -4.57 5.85
CA GLY A 18 -5.39 -4.63 5.96
C GLY A 18 -6.06 -5.51 4.92
N SER A 19 -7.34 -5.23 4.67
CA SER A 19 -8.18 -5.91 3.67
C SER A 19 -8.04 -5.25 2.30
N ARG A 20 -8.36 -6.00 1.24
CA ARG A 20 -8.38 -5.48 -0.14
C ARG A 20 -9.28 -4.26 -0.33
N SER A 21 -10.30 -4.07 0.51
CA SER A 21 -11.17 -2.89 0.47
C SER A 21 -10.42 -1.57 0.66
N TYR A 22 -9.35 -1.55 1.47
CA TYR A 22 -8.52 -0.36 1.65
C TYR A 22 -7.61 -0.10 0.46
N ILE A 23 -7.20 -1.16 -0.26
CA ILE A 23 -6.30 -1.05 -1.42
C ILE A 23 -6.93 -0.12 -2.44
N VAL A 24 -8.17 -0.38 -2.87
CA VAL A 24 -8.88 0.40 -3.90
C VAL A 24 -8.94 1.89 -3.54
N SER A 25 -9.33 2.24 -2.31
CA SER A 25 -9.40 3.64 -1.88
C SER A 25 -8.03 4.33 -1.90
N ILE A 26 -6.96 3.61 -1.54
CA ILE A 26 -5.60 4.16 -1.60
C ILE A 26 -5.10 4.32 -3.04
N ILE A 27 -5.58 3.47 -3.96
CA ILE A 27 -5.31 3.62 -5.40
C ILE A 27 -5.86 4.93 -5.91
N ASP A 28 -7.13 5.22 -5.63
CA ASP A 28 -7.77 6.44 -6.12
C ASP A 28 -7.03 7.68 -5.58
N MET A 29 -6.63 7.67 -4.31
CA MET A 29 -5.81 8.73 -3.73
C MET A 29 -4.44 8.83 -4.42
N ALA A 30 -3.70 7.73 -4.54
CA ALA A 30 -2.38 7.72 -5.17
C ALA A 30 -2.44 8.22 -6.63
N GLN A 31 -3.49 7.85 -7.37
CA GLN A 31 -3.73 8.34 -8.73
C GLN A 31 -4.05 9.83 -8.77
N LEU A 32 -4.88 10.34 -7.85
CA LEU A 32 -5.19 11.77 -7.75
C LEU A 32 -3.91 12.58 -7.47
N PHE A 33 -3.11 12.17 -6.48
CA PHE A 33 -1.84 12.83 -6.16
C PHE A 33 -0.85 12.79 -7.33
N SER A 34 -0.75 11.64 -8.01
CA SER A 34 0.12 11.46 -9.17
C SER A 34 -0.30 12.30 -10.39
N LYS A 35 -1.60 12.36 -10.67
CA LYS A 35 -2.17 13.05 -11.85
C LYS A 35 -2.24 14.56 -11.66
N GLN A 36 -2.70 15.03 -10.50
CA GLN A 36 -2.95 16.46 -10.26
C GLN A 36 -1.71 17.20 -9.75
N GLY A 37 -0.89 16.55 -8.91
CA GLY A 37 0.27 17.19 -8.26
C GLY A 37 1.63 16.79 -8.85
N GLY A 38 1.66 15.86 -9.80
CA GLY A 38 2.91 15.32 -10.35
C GLY A 38 3.71 14.45 -9.39
N ALA A 39 3.22 14.25 -8.16
CA ALA A 39 3.85 13.53 -7.07
C ALA A 39 4.12 12.06 -7.40
N ARG A 40 5.22 11.52 -6.88
CA ARG A 40 5.47 10.08 -6.89
C ARG A 40 4.69 9.46 -5.73
N ALA A 41 4.16 8.25 -5.92
CA ALA A 41 3.45 7.53 -4.88
C ALA A 41 4.17 6.20 -4.61
N SER A 42 4.19 5.76 -3.35
CA SER A 42 4.65 4.43 -2.97
C SER A 42 3.64 3.77 -2.06
N ILE A 43 3.40 2.49 -2.30
CA ILE A 43 2.46 1.67 -1.54
C ILE A 43 3.22 0.53 -0.91
N ILE A 44 3.24 0.53 0.42
CA ILE A 44 3.73 -0.58 1.22
C ILE A 44 2.58 -1.55 1.43
N THR A 45 2.79 -2.82 1.08
CA THR A 45 1.80 -3.88 1.23
C THR A 45 2.47 -5.18 1.66
N THR A 46 1.69 -6.24 1.85
CA THR A 46 2.20 -7.57 2.19
C THR A 46 2.39 -8.43 0.93
N PRO A 47 3.31 -9.42 0.92
CA PRO A 47 3.52 -10.28 -0.24
C PRO A 47 2.24 -10.94 -0.76
N VAL A 48 1.31 -11.28 0.13
CA VAL A 48 0.03 -11.90 -0.24
C VAL A 48 -0.91 -10.95 -1.00
N ASN A 49 -0.78 -9.64 -0.78
CA ASN A 49 -1.56 -8.62 -1.48
C ASN A 49 -0.81 -8.01 -2.68
N ALA A 50 0.52 -8.19 -2.78
CA ALA A 50 1.38 -7.55 -3.78
C ALA A 50 0.95 -7.79 -5.23
N THR A 51 0.57 -9.04 -5.58
CA THR A 51 0.09 -9.38 -6.93
C THR A 51 -1.19 -8.63 -7.27
N HIS A 52 -2.10 -8.46 -6.31
CA HIS A 52 -3.36 -7.75 -6.53
C HIS A 52 -3.14 -6.25 -6.69
N VAL A 53 -2.31 -5.66 -5.82
CA VAL A 53 -1.91 -4.26 -5.90
C VAL A 53 -1.24 -3.99 -7.26
N SER A 54 -0.29 -4.84 -7.68
CA SER A 54 0.44 -4.67 -8.94
C SER A 54 -0.50 -4.63 -10.15
N LYS A 55 -1.46 -5.56 -10.23
CA LYS A 55 -2.46 -5.59 -11.30
C LYS A 55 -3.27 -4.29 -11.39
N LEU A 56 -3.65 -3.73 -10.25
CA LEU A 56 -4.43 -2.50 -10.21
C LEU A 56 -3.61 -1.27 -10.65
N PHE A 57 -2.28 -1.31 -10.49
CA PHE A 57 -1.37 -0.23 -10.88
C PHE A 57 -0.63 -0.45 -12.20
N GLU A 58 -0.89 -1.52 -12.94
CA GLU A 58 -0.23 -1.81 -14.24
C GLU A 58 -0.22 -0.62 -15.20
N ARG A 59 -1.24 0.26 -15.13
CA ARG A 59 -1.38 1.43 -15.99
C ARG A 59 -0.86 2.75 -15.38
N THR A 60 -0.38 2.74 -14.14
CA THR A 60 0.01 3.94 -13.38
C THR A 60 1.53 4.05 -13.25
N ARG A 61 2.16 4.85 -14.12
CA ARG A 61 3.63 4.94 -14.24
C ARG A 61 4.36 5.64 -13.07
N LYS A 62 3.66 6.14 -12.06
CA LYS A 62 4.23 6.92 -10.94
C LYS A 62 3.98 6.30 -9.56
N VAL A 63 3.63 5.02 -9.51
CA VAL A 63 3.35 4.30 -8.27
C VAL A 63 4.36 3.18 -8.10
N ASP A 64 5.12 3.19 -7.01
CA ASP A 64 5.93 2.06 -6.57
C ASP A 64 5.16 1.18 -5.61
N ILE A 65 5.45 -0.11 -5.65
CA ILE A 65 4.87 -1.09 -4.72
C ILE A 65 6.03 -1.75 -3.98
N LEU A 66 5.99 -1.68 -2.65
CA LEU A 66 6.94 -2.34 -1.77
C LEU A 66 6.22 -3.43 -0.97
N ALA A 67 6.61 -4.69 -1.18
CA ALA A 67 6.07 -5.82 -0.43
C ALA A 67 6.94 -6.10 0.81
N ILE A 68 6.37 -5.95 2.01
CA ILE A 68 7.03 -6.23 3.29
C ILE A 68 6.32 -7.39 3.98
N LYS A 69 7.09 -8.40 4.44
CA LYS A 69 6.54 -9.56 5.14
C LYS A 69 5.87 -9.08 6.44
N PHE A 70 4.58 -9.36 6.59
CA PHE A 70 3.89 -9.16 7.87
C PHE A 70 4.33 -10.24 8.85
N PRO A 71 4.65 -9.90 10.12
CA PRO A 71 5.20 -10.82 11.11
C PRO A 71 4.13 -11.79 11.67
N CYS A 72 3.49 -12.58 10.80
CA CYS A 72 2.34 -13.42 11.11
C CYS A 72 2.60 -14.30 12.35
N VAL A 73 3.71 -15.05 12.35
CA VAL A 73 4.04 -16.01 13.41
C VAL A 73 4.28 -15.31 14.75
N GLU A 74 4.98 -14.18 14.74
CA GLU A 74 5.32 -13.41 15.94
C GLU A 74 4.09 -12.84 16.65
N VAL A 75 3.05 -12.48 15.88
CA VAL A 75 1.78 -11.99 16.43
C VAL A 75 0.78 -13.11 16.75
N GLY A 76 1.14 -14.37 16.52
CA GLY A 76 0.32 -15.55 16.78
C GLY A 76 -0.70 -15.87 15.68
N LEU A 77 -0.43 -15.44 14.44
CA LEU A 77 -1.19 -15.83 13.26
C LEU A 77 -0.51 -16.99 12.52
N PRO A 78 -1.28 -17.79 11.75
CA PRO A 78 -0.71 -18.77 10.83
C PRO A 78 0.18 -18.10 9.79
N GLU A 79 1.21 -18.81 9.34
CA GLU A 79 2.05 -18.34 8.23
C GLU A 79 1.18 -18.07 6.98
N GLY A 80 1.49 -17.00 6.25
CA GLY A 80 0.72 -16.56 5.09
C GLY A 80 -0.54 -15.75 5.39
N CYS A 81 -0.94 -15.62 6.66
CA CYS A 81 -2.08 -14.80 7.08
C CYS A 81 -1.74 -13.29 7.15
N GLY A 82 -1.04 -12.76 6.14
CA GLY A 82 -0.61 -11.36 6.07
C GLY A 82 -1.67 -10.40 5.52
N SER A 83 -2.96 -10.73 5.64
CA SER A 83 -4.07 -9.91 5.14
C SER A 83 -5.31 -10.10 6.02
N LEU A 84 -6.06 -9.02 6.27
CA LEU A 84 -7.35 -9.10 7.00
C LEU A 84 -8.38 -9.96 6.25
N ASP A 85 -8.26 -10.10 4.93
CA ASP A 85 -9.15 -10.95 4.12
C ASP A 85 -8.97 -12.45 4.41
N ILE A 86 -7.80 -12.84 4.95
CA ILE A 86 -7.47 -14.22 5.31
C ILE A 86 -7.85 -14.50 6.78
N ALA A 87 -7.99 -13.45 7.59
CA ALA A 87 -8.35 -13.57 9.00
C ALA A 87 -9.82 -13.98 9.17
N VAL A 88 -10.07 -15.28 9.40
CA VAL A 88 -11.42 -15.86 9.52
C VAL A 88 -12.12 -15.59 10.87
N SER A 89 -11.39 -15.15 11.90
CA SER A 89 -11.95 -14.87 13.22
C SER A 89 -11.64 -13.45 13.72
N SER A 90 -12.49 -12.92 14.60
CA SER A 90 -12.27 -11.62 15.23
C SER A 90 -10.94 -11.55 16.00
N LYS A 91 -10.54 -12.66 16.64
CA LYS A 91 -9.26 -12.76 17.35
C LYS A 91 -8.05 -12.64 16.42
N MET A 92 -8.15 -13.19 15.20
CA MET A 92 -7.11 -13.02 14.19
C MET A 92 -7.06 -11.58 13.67
N LYS A 93 -8.22 -10.96 13.42
CA LYS A 93 -8.30 -9.56 12.96
C LYS A 93 -7.70 -8.58 13.98
N GLN A 94 -7.85 -8.86 15.27
CA GLN A 94 -7.23 -8.07 16.35
C GLN A 94 -5.68 -8.06 16.30
N LYS A 95 -5.04 -8.99 15.59
CA LYS A 95 -3.57 -9.02 15.47
C LYS A 95 -3.00 -8.03 14.46
N PHE A 96 -3.86 -7.30 13.75
CA PHE A 96 -3.49 -6.30 12.74
C PHE A 96 -3.61 -4.86 13.25
N PHE A 97 -4.13 -4.65 14.46
CA PHE A 97 -4.35 -3.35 15.11
C PHE A 97 -3.60 -3.32 16.44
#